data_AF-A0A9X5GRM9-F1
#
_entry.id   AF-A0A9X5GRM9-F1
#
_cell.length_a   1.000
_cell.length_b   1.000
_cell.length_c   1.000
_cell.angle_alpha   90.00
_cell.angle_beta   90.00
_cell.angle_gamma   90.00
#
_symmetry.space_group_name_H-M   'P 1'
#
loop_
_entity.id
_entity.type
_entity.pdbx_description
1 polymer ?
#
loop_
_entity_poly.entity_id
_entity_poly.type
_entity_poly.pdbx_seq_one_letter_code
_entity_poly.pdbx_strand_id
1 'polypeptide(L)'
;MRNINGIQPDFVISFSGLNDAVYSNYNYPYYAPHTQAIYEGFVNNIDKYCLPLSYGLRSSKEPRELWIKNMKYIFEILKFNQVDFLAFIQPFIISEEYEMDYEEKYLINAETEILKCLELERDFLCNIKSQINDIEFIKDISDCFKGKKGLFRDQYHVYEEGNAIIAEHIYNEIIARFNYCA
;
A
#
# COMPACT_ATOMS: atom_id res chain seq x y z
N MET A 1 10.91 10.38 17.03
CA MET A 1 9.61 11.10 16.93
C MET A 1 9.82 12.54 17.37
N ARG A 2 10.07 13.48 16.45
CA ARG A 2 10.33 14.89 16.80
C ARG A 2 9.25 15.86 16.29
N ASN A 3 8.38 15.44 15.37
CA ASN A 3 7.43 16.32 14.66
C ASN A 3 5.95 15.91 14.80
N ILE A 4 5.59 15.03 15.74
CA ILE A 4 4.21 14.49 15.87
C ILE A 4 3.55 14.80 17.22
N ASN A 5 4.25 15.48 18.14
CA ASN A 5 3.81 15.68 19.54
C ASN A 5 2.52 16.51 19.71
N GLY A 6 1.90 17.00 18.64
CA GLY A 6 0.65 17.77 18.70
C GLY A 6 -0.56 17.08 18.05
N ILE A 7 -0.40 15.94 17.39
CA ILE A 7 -1.53 15.24 16.76
C ILE A 7 -2.03 14.18 17.75
N GLN A 8 -3.28 14.30 18.16
CA GLN A 8 -3.98 13.35 19.03
C GLN A 8 -5.19 12.82 18.24
N PRO A 9 -4.98 11.85 17.32
CA PRO A 9 -6.07 11.33 16.52
C PRO A 9 -6.94 10.41 17.38
N ASP A 10 -8.26 10.50 17.23
CA ASP A 10 -9.19 9.53 17.82
C ASP A 10 -9.22 8.21 17.02
N PHE A 11 -8.90 8.31 15.72
CA PHE A 11 -8.96 7.20 14.78
C PHE A 11 -7.90 7.35 13.69
N VAL A 12 -7.27 6.25 13.29
CA VAL A 12 -6.27 6.21 12.22
C VAL A 12 -6.65 5.18 11.16
N ILE A 13 -6.56 5.59 9.90
CA ILE A 13 -6.74 4.71 8.73
C ILE A 13 -5.41 4.55 8.02
N SER A 14 -5.02 3.30 7.74
CA SER A 14 -3.99 2.98 6.77
C SER A 14 -4.65 2.47 5.49
N PHE A 15 -4.45 3.16 4.37
CA PHE A 15 -4.88 2.69 3.05
C PHE A 15 -3.61 2.45 2.23
N SER A 16 -3.18 1.19 2.11
CA SER A 16 -1.85 0.82 1.58
C SER A 16 -1.79 -0.65 1.12
N GLY A 17 -0.58 -1.16 0.86
CA GLY A 17 -0.31 -2.56 0.56
C GLY A 17 0.32 -2.78 -0.81
N LEU A 18 -0.24 -2.20 -1.87
CA LEU A 18 0.25 -2.48 -3.23
C LEU A 18 1.65 -1.94 -3.49
N ASN A 19 1.95 -0.73 -3.02
CA ASN A 19 3.28 -0.15 -3.18
C ASN A 19 4.36 -1.04 -2.54
N ASP A 20 4.04 -1.74 -1.44
CA ASP A 20 4.95 -2.67 -0.80
C ASP A 20 5.34 -3.84 -1.72
N ALA A 21 4.47 -4.25 -2.65
CA ALA A 21 4.73 -5.36 -3.58
C ALA A 21 5.82 -5.07 -4.63
N VAL A 22 5.97 -3.80 -5.02
CA VAL A 22 6.77 -3.40 -6.21
C VAL A 22 8.14 -2.81 -5.85
N TYR A 23 8.45 -2.58 -4.57
CA TYR A 23 9.71 -1.94 -4.22
C TYR A 23 10.94 -2.75 -4.67
N SER A 24 11.79 -2.06 -5.45
CA SER A 24 12.87 -2.58 -6.30
C SER A 24 14.05 -3.22 -5.57
N ASN A 25 14.00 -3.34 -4.25
CA ASN A 25 15.04 -4.01 -3.49
C ASN A 25 14.43 -4.84 -2.36
N TYR A 26 13.92 -6.02 -2.71
CA TYR A 26 13.37 -7.02 -1.77
C TYR A 26 14.26 -7.27 -0.55
N ASN A 27 15.57 -7.12 -0.71
CA ASN A 27 16.51 -7.32 0.38
C ASN A 27 16.51 -6.17 1.38
N TYR A 28 16.02 -4.97 1.05
CA TYR A 28 16.05 -3.78 1.91
C TYR A 28 14.69 -3.06 1.87
N PRO A 29 13.70 -3.51 2.65
CA PRO A 29 12.31 -3.08 2.51
C PRO A 29 12.02 -1.63 2.92
N TYR A 30 12.96 -0.98 3.61
CA TYR A 30 12.85 0.42 4.01
C TYR A 30 13.72 1.34 3.15
N TYR A 31 14.25 0.80 2.04
CA TYR A 31 14.99 1.57 1.07
C TYR A 31 14.03 2.40 0.21
N ALA A 32 14.37 3.67 0.03
CA ALA A 32 13.61 4.60 -0.77
C ALA A 32 14.36 4.92 -2.07
N PRO A 33 13.88 4.49 -3.26
CA PRO A 33 14.60 4.67 -4.53
C PRO A 33 15.05 6.11 -4.83
N HIS A 34 14.22 7.09 -4.48
CA HIS A 34 14.54 8.50 -4.66
C HIS A 34 15.76 8.93 -3.85
N THR A 35 16.05 8.31 -2.70
CA THR A 35 17.23 8.65 -1.90
C THR A 35 18.52 8.27 -2.61
N GLN A 36 18.55 7.16 -3.36
CA GLN A 36 19.70 6.81 -4.20
C GLN A 36 19.85 7.79 -5.35
N ALA A 37 18.77 8.11 -6.07
CA ALA A 37 18.84 9.06 -7.18
C ALA A 37 19.37 10.43 -6.72
N ILE A 38 18.91 10.92 -5.56
CA ILE A 38 19.41 12.14 -4.94
C ILE A 38 20.89 11.98 -4.56
N TYR A 39 21.24 10.89 -3.87
CA TYR A 39 22.61 10.62 -3.44
C TYR A 39 23.59 10.55 -4.63
N GLU A 40 23.26 9.80 -5.68
CA GLU A 40 24.06 9.68 -6.90
C GLU A 40 24.21 11.04 -7.61
N GLY A 41 23.15 11.84 -7.65
CA GLY A 41 23.20 13.22 -8.14
C GLY A 41 24.17 14.12 -7.37
N PHE A 42 24.27 13.95 -6.04
CA PHE A 42 25.22 14.71 -5.21
C PHE A 42 26.65 14.19 -5.27
N VAL A 43 26.86 12.87 -5.21
CA VAL A 43 28.19 12.25 -5.16
C VAL A 43 28.93 12.40 -6.48
N ASN A 44 28.24 12.42 -7.61
CA ASN A 44 28.86 12.73 -8.90
C ASN A 44 29.43 14.17 -8.97
N ASN A 45 29.11 15.03 -8.00
CA ASN A 45 29.50 16.45 -7.96
C ASN A 45 30.40 16.83 -6.76
N ILE A 46 30.71 15.91 -5.83
CA ILE A 46 31.49 16.21 -4.62
C ILE A 46 32.65 15.22 -4.48
N ASP A 47 33.81 15.75 -4.06
CA ASP A 47 35.06 15.02 -3.86
C ASP A 47 34.91 13.68 -3.10
N LYS A 48 35.84 12.77 -3.41
CA LYS A 48 36.05 11.36 -3.02
C LYS A 48 35.77 10.88 -1.56
N TYR A 49 35.25 11.71 -0.67
CA TYR A 49 35.09 11.42 0.76
C TYR A 49 33.63 11.15 1.21
N CYS A 50 32.68 11.01 0.28
CA CYS A 50 31.32 10.60 0.64
C CYS A 50 31.27 9.16 1.18
N LEU A 51 30.66 8.98 2.35
CA LEU A 51 30.38 7.65 2.91
C LEU A 51 29.41 6.89 2.00
N PRO A 52 29.59 5.57 1.79
CA PRO A 52 28.72 4.80 0.91
C PRO A 52 27.26 4.88 1.34
N LEU A 53 26.35 4.89 0.35
CA LEU A 53 24.91 4.86 0.60
C LEU A 53 24.55 3.60 1.38
N SER A 54 23.91 3.81 2.54
CA SER A 54 23.35 2.72 3.33
C SER A 54 21.90 2.47 2.92
N TYR A 55 21.61 1.24 2.51
CA TYR A 55 20.25 0.78 2.20
C TYR A 55 19.45 0.37 3.45
N GLY A 56 20.05 0.51 4.64
CA GLY A 56 19.44 0.12 5.90
C GLY A 56 19.52 -1.38 6.19
N LEU A 57 18.53 -1.90 6.92
CA LEU A 57 18.50 -3.29 7.35
C LEU A 57 18.03 -4.22 6.24
N ARG A 58 18.71 -5.37 6.15
CA ARG A 58 18.27 -6.44 5.25
C ARG A 58 17.08 -7.20 5.81
N SER A 59 16.22 -7.69 4.92
CA SER A 59 15.14 -8.62 5.23
C SER A 59 15.11 -9.74 4.21
N SER A 60 14.88 -10.97 4.67
CA SER A 60 14.58 -12.13 3.82
C SER A 60 13.08 -12.43 3.75
N LYS A 61 12.25 -11.56 4.33
CA LYS A 61 10.80 -11.70 4.34
C LYS A 61 10.19 -11.20 3.05
N GLU A 62 9.09 -11.83 2.67
CA GLU A 62 8.28 -11.40 1.54
C GLU A 62 7.61 -10.05 1.84
N PRO A 63 7.33 -9.21 0.82
CA PRO A 63 6.72 -7.90 1.04
C PRO A 63 5.39 -7.94 1.82
N ARG A 64 4.53 -8.91 1.53
CA ARG A 64 3.26 -9.10 2.27
C ARG A 64 3.47 -9.36 3.76
N GLU A 65 4.50 -10.13 4.11
CA GLU A 65 4.81 -10.43 5.52
C GLU A 65 5.33 -9.19 6.24
N LEU A 66 6.09 -8.35 5.53
CA LEU A 66 6.59 -7.08 6.03
C LEU A 66 5.44 -6.09 6.23
N TRP A 67 4.54 -5.97 5.27
CA TRP A 67 3.36 -5.11 5.39
C TRP A 67 2.49 -5.55 6.58
N ILE A 68 2.13 -6.84 6.70
CA ILE A 68 1.36 -7.36 7.84
C ILE A 68 2.08 -7.06 9.16
N LYS A 69 3.39 -7.27 9.22
CA LYS A 69 4.21 -6.98 10.41
C LYS A 69 4.17 -5.49 10.77
N ASN A 70 4.30 -4.61 9.78
CA ASN A 70 4.24 -3.16 9.98
C ASN A 70 2.85 -2.74 10.47
N MET A 71 1.76 -3.27 9.90
CA MET A 71 0.39 -3.00 10.35
C MET A 71 0.18 -3.46 11.80
N LYS A 72 0.70 -4.62 12.19
CA LYS A 72 0.68 -5.08 13.59
C LYS A 72 1.43 -4.13 14.53
N TYR A 73 2.58 -3.62 14.12
CA TYR A 73 3.31 -2.65 14.94
C TYR A 73 2.56 -1.33 15.10
N ILE A 74 1.97 -0.82 14.02
CA ILE A 74 1.15 0.40 14.08
C ILE A 74 -0.05 0.18 15.01
N PHE A 75 -0.75 -0.94 14.86
CA PHE A 75 -1.88 -1.31 15.72
C PHE A 75 -1.49 -1.34 17.20
N GLU A 76 -0.41 -2.02 17.58
CA GLU A 76 0.02 -2.10 18.98
C GLU A 76 0.40 -0.72 19.56
N ILE A 77 1.07 0.12 18.76
CA ILE A 77 1.41 1.50 19.16
C ILE A 77 0.13 2.32 19.37
N LEU A 78 -0.83 2.27 18.45
CA LEU A 78 -2.06 3.05 18.55
C LEU A 78 -2.97 2.56 19.68
N LYS A 79 -3.09 1.24 19.85
CA LYS A 79 -3.80 0.60 20.95
C LYS A 79 -3.26 1.03 22.32
N PHE A 80 -1.93 1.09 22.46
CA PHE A 80 -1.30 1.59 23.69
C PHE A 80 -1.71 3.04 24.01
N ASN A 81 -1.95 3.85 22.98
CA ASN A 81 -2.40 5.24 23.10
C ASN A 81 -3.93 5.40 23.08
N GLN A 82 -4.70 4.30 23.16
CA GLN A 82 -6.17 4.31 23.11
C GLN A 82 -6.71 4.95 21.82
N VAL A 83 -6.00 4.78 20.71
CA VAL A 83 -6.40 5.25 19.38
C VAL A 83 -6.87 4.04 18.58
N ASP A 84 -8.07 4.13 17.99
CA ASP A 84 -8.60 3.09 17.12
C ASP A 84 -7.89 3.08 15.75
N PHE A 85 -7.80 1.90 15.14
CA PHE A 85 -7.05 1.70 13.91
C PHE A 85 -7.73 0.71 12.97
N LEU A 86 -7.78 1.06 11.68
CA LEU A 86 -8.08 0.12 10.59
C LEU A 86 -7.05 0.26 9.47
N ALA A 87 -6.61 -0.87 8.93
CA ALA A 87 -5.82 -0.95 7.71
C ALA A 87 -6.66 -1.55 6.59
N PHE A 88 -6.55 -0.99 5.39
CA PHE A 88 -7.29 -1.41 4.21
C PHE A 88 -6.32 -1.77 3.10
N ILE A 89 -6.47 -2.97 2.53
CA ILE A 89 -5.81 -3.34 1.28
C ILE A 89 -6.50 -2.60 0.14
N GLN A 90 -5.75 -1.75 -0.54
CA GLN A 90 -6.29 -0.94 -1.64
C GLN A 90 -6.71 -1.78 -2.86
N PRO A 91 -7.76 -1.38 -3.60
CA PRO A 91 -8.12 -2.01 -4.86
C PRO A 91 -7.10 -1.76 -5.95
N PHE A 92 -7.14 -2.64 -6.96
CA PHE A 92 -6.19 -2.61 -8.06
C PHE A 92 -6.80 -2.95 -9.42
N ILE A 93 -6.22 -2.39 -10.48
CA ILE A 93 -6.70 -2.51 -11.86
C ILE A 93 -6.65 -3.94 -12.41
N ILE A 94 -5.85 -4.83 -11.80
CA ILE A 94 -5.76 -6.24 -12.18
C ILE A 94 -6.36 -7.17 -11.12
N SER A 95 -7.17 -6.66 -10.19
CA SER A 95 -7.93 -7.54 -9.30
C SER A 95 -8.77 -8.49 -10.14
N GLU A 96 -8.95 -9.73 -9.65
CA GLU A 96 -9.50 -10.84 -10.46
C GLU A 96 -10.88 -10.53 -11.06
N GLU A 97 -11.62 -9.59 -10.45
CA GLU A 97 -13.01 -9.31 -10.78
C GLU A 97 -13.25 -7.90 -11.34
N TYR A 98 -12.17 -7.14 -11.61
CA TYR A 98 -12.25 -5.85 -12.30
C TYR A 98 -12.14 -6.02 -13.81
N GLU A 99 -13.08 -5.45 -14.57
CA GLU A 99 -13.05 -5.51 -16.03
C GLU A 99 -12.43 -4.22 -16.58
N MET A 100 -11.19 -4.32 -17.07
CA MET A 100 -10.55 -3.19 -17.76
C MET A 100 -11.27 -2.84 -19.06
N ASP A 101 -11.49 -1.56 -19.30
CA ASP A 101 -11.95 -1.05 -20.58
C ASP A 101 -10.81 -1.01 -21.64
N TYR A 102 -11.11 -0.45 -22.82
CA TYR A 102 -10.14 -0.39 -23.91
C TYR A 102 -8.96 0.55 -23.60
N GLU A 103 -9.23 1.69 -22.97
CA GLU A 103 -8.21 2.70 -22.66
C GLU A 103 -7.28 2.19 -21.56
N GLU A 104 -7.84 1.60 -20.51
CA GLU A 104 -7.09 0.95 -19.42
C GLU A 104 -6.18 -0.17 -19.94
N LYS A 105 -6.69 -1.03 -20.82
CA LYS A 105 -5.88 -2.08 -21.47
C LYS A 105 -4.77 -1.50 -22.32
N TYR A 106 -5.03 -0.41 -23.04
CA TYR A 106 -4.03 0.23 -23.89
C TYR A 106 -2.89 0.82 -23.03
N LEU A 107 -3.23 1.53 -21.95
CA LEU A 107 -2.27 2.12 -21.02
C LEU A 107 -1.35 1.06 -20.40
N ILE A 108 -1.92 -0.05 -19.92
CA ILE A 108 -1.14 -1.13 -19.29
C ILE A 108 -0.22 -1.83 -20.29
N ASN A 109 -0.71 -2.10 -21.50
CA ASN A 109 0.07 -2.85 -22.50
C ASN A 109 1.15 -2.01 -23.19
N ALA A 110 1.13 -0.69 -23.03
CA ALA A 110 2.10 0.21 -23.64
C ALA A 110 3.51 0.08 -23.02
N GLU A 111 3.63 -0.40 -21.78
CA GLU A 111 4.90 -0.46 -21.05
C GLU A 111 5.15 -1.84 -20.41
N THR A 112 6.19 -2.54 -20.88
CA THR A 112 6.54 -3.88 -20.39
C THR A 112 6.91 -3.92 -18.91
N GLU A 113 7.49 -2.85 -18.37
CA GLU A 113 7.82 -2.78 -16.95
C GLU A 113 6.56 -2.69 -16.07
N ILE A 114 5.49 -2.04 -16.56
CA ILE A 114 4.18 -2.03 -15.87
C ILE A 114 3.68 -3.47 -15.71
N LEU A 115 3.71 -4.28 -16.78
CA LEU A 115 3.23 -5.67 -16.72
C LEU A 115 3.96 -6.51 -15.65
N LYS A 116 5.27 -6.32 -15.47
CA LYS A 116 6.02 -7.02 -14.41
C LYS A 116 5.60 -6.58 -13.02
N CYS A 117 5.42 -5.26 -12.81
CA CYS A 117 4.91 -4.74 -11.54
C CYS A 117 3.52 -5.32 -11.22
N LEU A 118 2.64 -5.35 -12.23
CA LEU A 118 1.30 -5.93 -12.14
C LEU A 118 1.35 -7.40 -11.71
N GLU A 119 2.25 -8.21 -12.26
CA GLU A 119 2.39 -9.61 -11.86
C GLU A 119 2.76 -9.76 -10.37
N LEU A 120 3.67 -8.92 -9.86
CA LEU A 120 4.08 -8.93 -8.46
C LEU A 120 2.97 -8.46 -7.53
N GLU A 121 2.19 -7.47 -7.94
CA GLU A 121 1.03 -6.97 -7.19
C GLU A 121 -0.11 -7.98 -7.18
N ARG A 122 -0.32 -8.70 -8.29
CA ARG A 122 -1.26 -9.83 -8.33
C ARG A 122 -0.85 -10.92 -7.35
N ASP A 123 0.43 -11.32 -7.38
CA ASP A 123 0.95 -12.31 -6.44
C ASP A 123 0.78 -11.85 -4.99
N PHE A 124 1.07 -10.57 -4.70
CA PHE A 124 0.82 -9.98 -3.39
C PHE A 124 -0.65 -10.13 -2.97
N LEU A 125 -1.59 -9.70 -3.81
CA LEU A 125 -3.03 -9.74 -3.52
C LEU A 125 -3.54 -11.19 -3.34
N CYS A 126 -3.17 -12.12 -4.22
CA CYS A 126 -3.61 -13.51 -4.11
C CYS A 126 -3.12 -14.15 -2.80
N ASN A 127 -1.89 -13.89 -2.40
CA ASN A 127 -1.30 -14.52 -1.23
C ASN A 127 -1.69 -13.84 0.09
N ILE A 128 -1.92 -12.53 0.10
CA ILE A 128 -2.20 -11.80 1.34
C ILE A 128 -3.57 -12.11 1.92
N LYS A 129 -4.60 -12.33 1.08
CA LYS A 129 -5.99 -12.59 1.52
C LYS A 129 -6.07 -13.68 2.59
N SER A 130 -5.41 -14.82 2.33
CA SER A 130 -5.38 -15.95 3.27
C SER A 130 -4.69 -15.64 4.61
N GLN A 131 -3.76 -14.68 4.63
CA GLN A 131 -2.94 -14.35 5.81
C GLN A 131 -3.59 -13.30 6.71
N ILE A 132 -4.55 -12.54 6.19
CA ILE A 132 -5.21 -11.45 6.93
C ILE A 132 -6.60 -11.81 7.45
N ASN A 133 -7.17 -12.94 7.03
CA ASN A 133 -8.54 -13.36 7.41
C ASN A 133 -8.78 -13.34 8.94
N ASP A 134 -7.76 -13.67 9.74
CA ASP A 134 -7.86 -13.71 11.20
C ASP A 134 -7.39 -12.41 11.88
N ILE A 135 -7.08 -11.36 11.11
CA ILE A 135 -6.56 -10.08 11.62
C ILE A 135 -7.66 -9.02 11.54
N GLU A 136 -8.43 -8.88 12.61
CA GLU A 136 -9.66 -8.06 12.68
C GLU A 136 -9.49 -6.61 12.16
N PHE A 137 -8.38 -5.95 12.49
CA PHE A 137 -8.12 -4.56 12.13
C PHE A 137 -7.62 -4.37 10.69
N ILE A 138 -7.40 -5.46 9.95
CA ILE A 138 -7.03 -5.42 8.53
C ILE A 138 -8.26 -5.83 7.70
N LYS A 139 -8.65 -4.96 6.77
CA LYS A 139 -9.80 -5.14 5.89
C LYS A 139 -9.33 -5.27 4.46
N ASP A 140 -9.87 -6.26 3.75
CA ASP A 140 -9.67 -6.40 2.32
C ASP A 140 -10.80 -5.70 1.58
N ILE A 141 -10.46 -4.66 0.82
CA ILE A 141 -11.38 -4.00 -0.10
C ILE A 141 -10.85 -4.07 -1.53
N SER A 142 -9.94 -5.01 -1.83
CA SER A 142 -9.29 -5.08 -3.14
C SER A 142 -10.29 -5.30 -4.28
N ASP A 143 -11.42 -5.91 -3.97
CA ASP A 143 -12.46 -6.33 -4.91
C ASP A 143 -13.67 -5.37 -4.90
N CYS A 144 -13.56 -4.17 -4.31
CA CYS A 144 -14.67 -3.20 -4.24
C CYS A 144 -15.17 -2.72 -5.61
N PHE A 145 -14.42 -2.97 -6.69
CA PHE A 145 -14.78 -2.64 -8.06
C PHE A 145 -15.33 -3.81 -8.88
N LYS A 146 -15.66 -4.96 -8.23
CA LYS A 146 -16.25 -6.12 -8.90
C LYS A 146 -17.38 -5.73 -9.86
N GLY A 147 -17.25 -6.12 -11.12
CA GLY A 147 -18.27 -5.89 -12.15
C GLY A 147 -18.41 -4.44 -12.64
N LYS A 148 -17.43 -3.58 -12.32
CA LYS A 148 -17.32 -2.21 -12.85
C LYS A 148 -16.14 -2.12 -13.83
N LYS A 149 -16.08 -1.02 -14.59
CA LYS A 149 -15.06 -0.74 -15.61
C LYS A 149 -14.84 0.76 -15.78
N GLY A 150 -13.71 1.17 -16.35
CA GLY A 150 -13.41 2.58 -16.65
C GLY A 150 -13.26 3.45 -15.40
N LEU A 151 -12.87 2.86 -14.28
CA LEU A 151 -12.66 3.55 -13.00
C LEU A 151 -11.23 4.03 -12.83
N PHE A 152 -10.26 3.47 -13.56
CA PHE A 152 -8.86 3.82 -13.42
C PHE A 152 -8.42 4.83 -14.49
N ARG A 153 -7.65 5.83 -14.07
CA ARG A 153 -7.00 6.79 -14.98
C ARG A 153 -5.60 6.34 -15.40
N ASP A 154 -4.98 5.52 -14.55
CA ASP A 154 -3.68 4.88 -14.70
C ASP A 154 -3.68 3.60 -13.86
N GLN A 155 -2.57 2.86 -13.80
CA GLN A 155 -2.54 1.57 -13.12
C GLN A 155 -2.88 1.64 -11.62
N TYR A 156 -2.72 2.79 -10.96
CA TYR A 156 -2.86 2.95 -9.51
C TYR A 156 -4.03 3.82 -9.08
N HIS A 157 -4.38 4.81 -9.88
CA HIS A 157 -5.26 5.87 -9.47
C HIS A 157 -6.61 5.75 -10.15
N VAL A 158 -7.66 6.00 -9.38
CA VAL A 158 -9.03 5.98 -9.86
C VAL A 158 -9.60 7.39 -10.07
N TYR A 159 -10.62 7.48 -10.91
CA TYR A 159 -11.45 8.66 -11.06
C TYR A 159 -12.30 8.90 -9.80
N GLU A 160 -13.01 10.03 -9.76
CA GLU A 160 -13.88 10.41 -8.62
C GLU A 160 -14.92 9.33 -8.30
N GLU A 161 -15.49 8.67 -9.31
CA GLU A 161 -16.43 7.55 -9.10
C GLU A 161 -15.78 6.39 -8.34
N GLY A 162 -14.55 5.99 -8.71
CA GLY A 162 -13.82 4.95 -8.01
C GLY A 162 -13.48 5.35 -6.57
N ASN A 163 -13.10 6.61 -6.35
CA ASN A 163 -12.85 7.14 -5.00
C ASN A 163 -14.13 7.13 -4.14
N ALA A 164 -15.29 7.43 -4.73
CA ALA A 164 -16.56 7.39 -4.01
C ALA A 164 -16.90 5.97 -3.53
N ILE A 165 -16.68 4.95 -4.37
CA ILE A 165 -16.88 3.54 -4.01
C ILE A 165 -15.92 3.12 -2.89
N ILE A 166 -14.63 3.48 -2.99
CA ILE A 166 -13.64 3.19 -1.93
C ILE A 166 -14.09 3.82 -0.61
N ALA A 167 -14.50 5.09 -0.64
CA ALA A 167 -14.94 5.82 0.54
C ALA A 167 -16.18 5.17 1.18
N GLU A 168 -17.14 4.69 0.40
CA GLU A 168 -18.31 3.97 0.88
C GLU A 168 -17.92 2.66 1.62
N HIS A 169 -17.03 1.86 1.04
CA HIS A 169 -16.54 0.64 1.68
C HIS A 169 -15.81 0.92 2.99
N ILE A 170 -14.90 1.90 3.01
CA ILE A 170 -14.18 2.31 4.22
C ILE A 170 -15.17 2.82 5.28
N TYR A 171 -16.13 3.67 4.90
CA TYR A 171 -17.14 4.19 5.80
C TYR A 171 -17.97 3.08 6.45
N ASN A 172 -18.40 2.08 5.67
CA ASN A 172 -19.20 0.97 6.18
C ASN A 172 -18.42 0.14 7.22
N GLU A 173 -17.13 -0.12 7.00
CA GLU A 173 -16.28 -0.82 7.98
C GLU A 173 -16.11 -0.02 9.28
N ILE A 174 -15.94 1.30 9.16
CA ILE A 174 -15.81 2.21 10.31
C ILE A 174 -17.11 2.21 11.12
N ILE A 175 -18.26 2.39 10.47
CA ILE A 175 -19.56 2.43 11.15
C ILE A 175 -19.90 1.09 11.78
N ALA A 176 -19.62 -0.03 11.10
CA ALA A 176 -19.80 -1.35 11.68
C ALA A 176 -19.02 -1.48 12.98
N ARG A 177 -17.75 -1.07 13.00
CA ARG A 177 -16.90 -1.11 14.20
C ARG A 177 -17.47 -0.32 15.37
N PHE A 178 -17.96 0.90 15.13
CA PHE A 178 -18.50 1.74 16.21
C PHE A 178 -19.90 1.33 16.67
N ASN A 179 -20.74 0.78 15.79
CA ASN A 179 -22.08 0.34 16.13
C ASN A 179 -22.11 -0.97 16.94
N TYR A 180 -21.05 -1.79 16.91
CA TYR A 180 -20.93 -2.96 17.81
C TYR A 180 -20.62 -2.59 19.26
N CYS A 181 -20.34 -1.31 19.55
CA CYS A 181 -20.00 -0.82 20.89
C CYS A 181 -21.15 -0.05 21.59
N ALA A 182 -22.35 -0.03 21.01
CA ALA A 182 -23.58 0.58 21.58
C ALA A 182 -24.57 -0.49 22.04
#